data_AF-A0A6V7X702-F1
#
_entry.id   AF-A0A6V7X702-F1
#
_cell.length_a   1.000
_cell.length_b   1.000
_cell.length_c   1.000
_cell.angle_alpha   90.00
_cell.angle_beta   90.00
_cell.angle_gamma   90.00
#
_symmetry.space_group_name_H-M   'P 1'
#
loop_
_entity.id
_entity.type
_entity.pdbx_description
1 polymer ?
#
loop_
_entity_poly.entity_id
_entity_poly.type
_entity_poly.pdbx_seq_one_letter_code
_entity_poly.pdbx_strand_id
1 'polypeptide(L)'
;MINILFTNDRAIPLQFNIQDAILSPISTHLCGDTLKFASNHLSISESLDINLKYAGNTDQYLNVLFNIIINVGNKIPKTRLRIFELTQLYDLIVEYIITSKDCSKMIPIIILNSTSSPNFKLNERAENVEINQSDYVKYTTFQLANIYNPTVRFAFFNVESNNESVFFNHIKIMKKSGI
;
A
#
# COMPACT_ATOMS: atom_id res chain seq x y z
N MET A 1 28.72 -12.37 1.38
CA MET A 1 28.06 -13.54 0.75
C MET A 1 27.18 -14.20 1.81
N ILE A 2 25.85 -14.05 1.73
CA ILE A 2 24.85 -14.52 2.72
C ILE A 2 24.32 -15.94 2.36
N ASN A 3 25.08 -16.73 1.59
CA ASN A 3 24.63 -18.06 1.12
C ASN A 3 24.44 -19.10 2.26
N ILE A 4 24.91 -18.80 3.48
CA ILE A 4 24.85 -19.72 4.62
C ILE A 4 23.43 -19.83 5.21
N LEU A 5 22.52 -18.89 4.93
CA LEU A 5 21.19 -18.87 5.54
C LEU A 5 20.09 -19.61 4.76
N PHE A 6 20.35 -20.08 3.54
CA PHE A 6 19.30 -20.53 2.61
C PHE A 6 19.47 -21.96 2.07
N THR A 7 20.42 -22.75 2.57
CA THR A 7 20.81 -24.04 1.96
C THR A 7 20.16 -25.29 2.56
N ASN A 8 19.20 -25.15 3.48
CA ASN A 8 18.53 -26.32 4.10
C ASN A 8 17.00 -26.30 3.90
N ASP A 9 16.50 -27.22 3.06
CA ASP A 9 15.08 -27.41 2.72
C ASP A 9 14.19 -27.87 3.90
N ARG A 10 14.77 -28.08 5.09
CA ARG A 10 14.06 -28.44 6.34
C ARG A 10 14.04 -27.34 7.40
N ALA A 11 14.65 -26.18 7.13
CA ALA A 11 14.75 -25.10 8.11
C ALA A 11 13.46 -24.27 8.12
N ILE A 12 12.97 -23.96 9.33
CA ILE A 12 11.92 -22.96 9.57
C ILE A 12 12.22 -21.72 8.69
N PRO A 13 11.23 -21.19 7.93
CA PRO A 13 11.47 -20.03 7.09
C PRO A 13 12.13 -18.94 7.92
N LEU A 14 13.33 -18.54 7.53
CA LEU A 14 14.06 -17.50 8.25
C LEU A 14 13.21 -16.24 8.29
N GLN A 15 12.86 -15.80 9.49
CA GLN A 15 12.04 -14.61 9.73
C GLN A 15 12.87 -13.58 10.50
N PHE A 16 12.98 -12.39 9.94
CA PHE A 16 13.62 -11.24 10.55
C PHE A 16 12.55 -10.40 11.24
N ASN A 17 12.63 -10.33 12.57
CA ASN A 17 11.80 -9.44 13.36
C ASN A 17 12.51 -8.09 13.47
N ILE A 18 11.92 -7.06 12.89
CA ILE A 18 12.48 -5.71 12.84
C ILE A 18 11.40 -4.69 13.19
N GLN A 19 11.82 -3.51 13.66
CA GLN A 19 10.89 -2.44 14.00
C GLN A 19 10.39 -1.76 12.73
N ASP A 20 11.34 -1.25 11.94
CA ASP A 20 11.09 -0.59 10.66
C ASP A 20 11.95 -1.21 9.56
N ALA A 21 11.45 -1.18 8.33
CA ALA A 21 12.20 -1.57 7.15
C ALA A 21 12.04 -0.52 6.05
N ILE A 22 13.16 -0.16 5.42
CA ILE A 22 13.16 0.69 4.23
C ILE A 22 13.76 -0.11 3.08
N LEU A 23 12.96 -0.34 2.05
CA LEU A 23 13.34 -1.08 0.85
C LEU A 23 13.38 -0.11 -0.34
N SER A 24 14.58 0.11 -0.88
CA SER A 24 14.79 1.02 -2.02
C SER A 24 15.61 0.29 -3.09
N PRO A 25 15.01 -0.66 -3.83
CA PRO A 25 15.72 -1.37 -4.88
C PRO A 25 16.22 -0.37 -5.94
N ILE A 26 17.51 -0.46 -6.25
CA ILE A 26 18.21 0.49 -7.14
C ILE A 26 18.04 0.07 -8.62
N SER A 27 17.61 -1.16 -8.87
CA SER A 27 17.43 -1.72 -10.20
C SER A 27 16.12 -2.50 -10.32
N THR A 28 15.58 -2.52 -11.53
CA THR A 28 14.37 -3.27 -11.88
C THR A 28 14.51 -4.76 -11.53
N HIS A 29 15.64 -5.40 -11.88
CA HIS A 29 15.85 -6.82 -11.59
C HIS A 29 15.81 -7.17 -10.10
N LEU A 30 16.22 -6.27 -9.20
CA LEU A 30 16.18 -6.50 -7.75
C LEU A 30 14.81 -6.23 -7.13
N CYS A 31 13.90 -5.53 -7.80
CA CYS A 31 12.61 -5.15 -7.24
C CYS A 31 11.77 -6.39 -6.87
N GLY A 32 11.65 -7.35 -7.79
CA GLY A 32 10.89 -8.57 -7.55
C GLY A 32 11.40 -9.36 -6.34
N ASP A 33 12.70 -9.54 -6.24
CA ASP A 33 13.33 -10.28 -5.14
C ASP A 33 13.25 -9.52 -3.82
N THR A 34 13.39 -8.19 -3.85
CA THR A 34 13.23 -7.33 -2.67
C THR A 34 11.80 -7.41 -2.12
N LEU A 35 10.80 -7.38 -2.99
CA LEU A 35 9.39 -7.50 -2.59
C LEU A 35 9.07 -8.90 -2.05
N LYS A 36 9.57 -9.96 -2.70
CA LYS A 36 9.44 -11.35 -2.19
C LYS A 36 10.13 -11.52 -0.84
N PHE A 37 11.29 -10.89 -0.67
CA PHE A 37 12.00 -10.90 0.60
C PHE A 37 11.14 -10.26 1.70
N ALA A 38 10.55 -9.09 1.42
CA ALA A 38 9.66 -8.41 2.33
C ALA A 38 8.46 -9.28 2.75
N SER A 39 7.78 -9.92 1.79
CA SER A 39 6.58 -10.72 2.07
C SER A 39 6.86 -12.00 2.85
N ASN A 40 7.99 -12.63 2.56
CA ASN A 40 8.27 -13.99 3.04
C ASN A 40 9.12 -14.00 4.30
N HIS A 41 10.02 -13.03 4.46
CA HIS A 41 11.06 -13.07 5.48
C HIS A 41 10.98 -11.94 6.51
N LEU A 42 10.18 -10.89 6.30
CA LEU A 42 10.07 -9.81 7.28
C LEU A 42 8.85 -9.96 8.20
N SER A 43 9.08 -9.67 9.48
CA SER A 43 8.07 -9.38 10.49
C SER A 43 8.37 -7.98 11.01
N ILE A 44 7.45 -7.05 10.83
CA ILE A 44 7.70 -5.61 11.04
C ILE A 44 6.73 -5.12 12.11
N SER A 45 7.24 -4.63 13.23
CA SER A 45 6.37 -4.17 14.32
C SER A 45 5.82 -2.76 14.12
N GLU A 46 6.43 -1.93 13.26
CA GLU A 46 6.01 -0.54 13.05
C GLU A 46 5.73 -0.21 11.58
N SER A 47 6.74 -0.14 10.71
CA SER A 47 6.50 0.29 9.34
C SER A 47 7.41 -0.29 8.26
N LEU A 48 6.81 -0.62 7.11
CA LEU A 48 7.49 -0.96 5.88
C LEU A 48 7.42 0.23 4.91
N ASP A 49 8.56 0.76 4.50
CA ASP A 49 8.64 1.82 3.50
C ASP A 49 9.30 1.26 2.22
N ILE A 50 8.54 1.19 1.12
CA ILE A 50 9.01 0.70 -0.17
C ILE A 50 9.10 1.88 -1.14
N ASN A 51 10.30 2.16 -1.61
CA ASN A 51 10.57 3.21 -2.58
C ASN A 51 10.93 2.61 -3.94
N LEU A 52 9.99 2.68 -4.87
CA LEU A 52 10.14 2.20 -6.25
C LEU A 52 10.38 3.34 -7.24
N LYS A 53 10.80 4.52 -6.78
CA LYS A 53 11.07 5.68 -7.64
C LYS A 53 12.06 5.36 -8.78
N TYR A 54 13.02 4.47 -8.54
CA TYR A 54 14.04 4.09 -9.53
C TYR A 54 13.78 2.74 -10.20
N ALA A 55 12.67 2.08 -9.85
CA ALA A 55 12.25 0.85 -10.49
C ALA A 55 11.60 1.19 -11.84
N GLY A 56 12.29 0.93 -12.95
CA GLY A 56 11.67 1.07 -14.26
C GLY A 56 10.46 0.13 -14.41
N ASN A 57 9.39 0.59 -15.06
CA ASN A 57 8.15 -0.17 -15.31
C ASN A 57 7.55 -0.80 -14.04
N THR A 58 6.83 -0.02 -13.25
CA THR A 58 6.24 -0.46 -11.97
C THR A 58 5.08 -1.44 -12.15
N ASP A 59 4.46 -1.50 -13.33
CA ASP A 59 3.31 -2.36 -13.63
C ASP A 59 3.61 -3.85 -13.42
N GLN A 60 4.83 -4.28 -13.75
CA GLN A 60 5.24 -5.66 -13.57
C GLN A 60 5.27 -6.11 -12.09
N TYR A 61 5.27 -5.17 -11.15
CA TYR A 61 5.27 -5.44 -9.70
C TYR A 61 3.91 -5.23 -9.04
N LEU A 62 2.92 -4.75 -9.80
CA LEU A 62 1.59 -4.39 -9.28
C LEU A 62 0.96 -5.54 -8.47
N ASN A 63 0.96 -6.75 -9.04
CA ASN A 63 0.40 -7.94 -8.39
C ASN A 63 1.15 -8.33 -7.11
N VAL A 64 2.48 -8.16 -7.09
CA VAL A 64 3.29 -8.47 -5.92
C VAL A 64 3.02 -7.46 -4.80
N LEU A 65 2.99 -6.17 -5.14
CA LEU A 65 2.67 -5.09 -4.20
C LEU A 65 1.26 -5.26 -3.63
N PHE A 66 0.28 -5.51 -4.48
CA PHE A 66 -1.09 -5.76 -4.07
C PHE A 66 -1.16 -6.98 -3.13
N ASN A 67 -0.49 -8.08 -3.46
CA ASN A 67 -0.43 -9.27 -2.62
C ASN A 67 0.20 -9.01 -1.24
N ILE A 68 1.25 -8.17 -1.17
CA ILE A 68 1.80 -7.72 0.11
C ILE A 68 0.69 -7.00 0.88
N ILE A 69 0.04 -6.00 0.29
CA ILE A 69 -0.99 -5.20 0.95
C ILE A 69 -2.11 -6.04 1.54
N ILE A 70 -2.60 -7.05 0.82
CA ILE A 70 -3.81 -7.78 1.25
C ILE A 70 -3.54 -9.05 2.09
N ASN A 71 -2.31 -9.57 2.12
CA ASN A 71 -2.02 -10.87 2.75
C ASN A 71 -1.09 -10.83 3.97
N VAL A 72 -0.34 -9.74 4.19
CA VAL A 72 0.71 -9.70 5.23
C VAL A 72 0.41 -8.75 6.38
N GLY A 73 -0.82 -8.27 6.52
CA GLY A 73 -1.24 -7.32 7.55
C GLY A 73 -1.08 -7.82 8.99
N ASN A 74 -1.00 -9.14 9.21
CA ASN A 74 -0.64 -9.72 10.50
C ASN A 74 0.85 -9.57 10.85
N LYS A 75 1.71 -9.30 9.86
CA LYS A 75 3.16 -9.12 9.99
C LYS A 75 3.59 -7.67 9.83
N ILE A 76 2.74 -6.81 9.24
CA ILE A 76 3.07 -5.44 8.88
C ILE A 76 1.88 -4.53 9.19
N PRO A 77 1.95 -3.71 10.25
CA PRO A 77 0.82 -2.86 10.65
C PRO A 77 0.67 -1.62 9.76
N LYS A 78 1.74 -1.19 9.10
CA LYS A 78 1.76 -0.01 8.24
C LYS A 78 2.73 -0.17 7.09
N THR A 79 2.29 0.23 5.90
CA THR A 79 3.15 0.31 4.71
C THR A 79 3.06 1.67 4.06
N ARG A 80 4.21 2.20 3.64
CA ARG A 80 4.31 3.34 2.72
C ARG A 80 4.90 2.87 1.39
N LEU A 81 4.24 3.20 0.30
CA LEU A 81 4.69 2.93 -1.06
C LEU A 81 4.96 4.26 -1.76
N ARG A 82 6.17 4.46 -2.28
CA ARG A 82 6.52 5.58 -3.17
C ARG A 82 6.67 5.04 -4.58
N ILE A 83 5.68 5.29 -5.44
CA ILE A 83 5.56 4.70 -6.79
C ILE A 83 5.14 5.81 -7.76
N PHE A 84 5.66 5.81 -8.99
CA PHE A 84 5.33 6.82 -10.01
C PHE A 84 3.89 6.69 -10.54
N GLU A 85 3.37 5.47 -10.66
CA GLU A 85 2.06 5.17 -11.23
C GLU A 85 1.24 4.38 -10.22
N LEU A 86 0.31 5.06 -9.54
CA LEU A 86 -0.50 4.48 -8.46
C LEU A 86 -1.90 4.06 -8.87
N THR A 87 -2.42 4.56 -9.99
CA THR A 87 -3.86 4.47 -10.31
C THR A 87 -4.35 3.02 -10.26
N GLN A 88 -3.66 2.11 -10.94
CA GLN A 88 -4.05 0.69 -10.98
C GLN A 88 -3.97 0.03 -9.59
N LEU A 89 -2.95 0.34 -8.79
CA LEU A 89 -2.79 -0.27 -7.47
C LEU A 89 -3.88 0.20 -6.51
N TYR A 90 -4.22 1.49 -6.58
CA TYR A 90 -5.33 2.06 -5.83
C TYR A 90 -6.67 1.41 -6.22
N ASP A 91 -6.94 1.28 -7.52
CA ASP A 91 -8.18 0.67 -8.02
C ASP A 91 -8.33 -0.77 -7.52
N LEU A 92 -7.25 -1.57 -7.56
CA LEU A 92 -7.22 -2.93 -7.00
C LEU A 92 -7.51 -2.95 -5.49
N ILE A 93 -6.96 -2.00 -4.73
CA ILE A 93 -7.18 -1.91 -3.28
C ILE A 93 -8.64 -1.56 -3.00
N VAL A 94 -9.22 -0.59 -3.72
CA VAL A 94 -10.61 -0.18 -3.56
C VAL A 94 -11.55 -1.34 -3.92
N GLU A 95 -11.32 -2.00 -5.05
CA GLU A 95 -12.10 -3.15 -5.49
C GLU A 95 -12.05 -4.27 -4.43
N TYR A 96 -10.87 -4.58 -3.90
CA TYR A 96 -10.72 -5.58 -2.85
C TYR A 96 -11.42 -5.20 -1.54
N ILE A 97 -11.30 -3.94 -1.10
CA ILE A 97 -12.00 -3.45 0.10
C ILE A 97 -13.51 -3.64 -0.03
N ILE A 98 -14.06 -3.39 -1.21
CA ILE A 98 -15.49 -3.50 -1.47
C ILE A 98 -15.88 -4.98 -1.52
N THR A 99 -15.20 -5.77 -2.34
CA THR A 99 -15.65 -7.11 -2.77
C THR A 99 -15.07 -8.28 -1.96
N SER A 100 -14.05 -8.08 -1.14
CA SER A 100 -13.51 -9.19 -0.35
C SER A 100 -14.46 -9.59 0.77
N LYS A 101 -14.62 -10.90 1.01
CA LYS A 101 -15.35 -11.40 2.19
C LYS A 101 -14.53 -11.31 3.47
N ASP A 102 -13.22 -11.21 3.35
CA ASP A 102 -12.29 -11.20 4.46
C ASP A 102 -11.16 -10.19 4.19
N CYS A 103 -11.15 -9.10 4.95
CA CYS A 103 -10.06 -8.12 4.93
C CYS A 103 -9.17 -8.24 6.18
N SER A 104 -9.23 -9.33 6.94
CA SER A 104 -8.48 -9.52 8.19
C SER A 104 -6.96 -9.47 7.99
N LYS A 105 -6.49 -9.98 6.86
CA LYS A 105 -5.06 -10.05 6.48
C LYS A 105 -4.53 -8.80 5.78
N MET A 106 -5.40 -7.84 5.49
CA MET A 106 -5.00 -6.60 4.84
C MET A 106 -4.23 -5.70 5.81
N ILE A 107 -3.18 -5.04 5.32
CA ILE A 107 -2.39 -4.06 6.08
C ILE A 107 -3.33 -2.93 6.57
N PRO A 108 -3.39 -2.65 7.87
CA PRO A 108 -4.33 -1.67 8.43
C PRO A 108 -4.12 -0.23 7.96
N ILE A 109 -2.85 0.18 7.79
CA ILE A 109 -2.50 1.54 7.36
C ILE A 109 -1.65 1.47 6.09
N ILE A 110 -2.20 1.97 4.99
CA ILE A 110 -1.51 2.02 3.70
C ILE A 110 -1.35 3.48 3.31
N ILE A 111 -0.11 3.87 3.00
CA ILE A 111 0.24 5.19 2.51
C ILE A 111 0.75 5.03 1.09
N LEU A 112 0.07 5.65 0.13
CA LEU A 112 0.48 5.64 -1.27
C LEU A 112 0.92 7.07 -1.64
N ASN A 113 2.17 7.20 -2.08
CA ASN A 113 2.75 8.46 -2.55
C ASN A 113 3.07 8.35 -4.05
N SER A 114 2.52 9.25 -4.85
CA SER A 114 2.79 9.34 -6.29
C SER A 114 3.06 10.77 -6.74
N THR A 115 3.78 10.87 -7.85
CA THR A 115 3.98 12.11 -8.61
C THR A 115 3.01 12.26 -9.79
N SER A 116 2.17 11.25 -10.05
CA SER A 116 1.03 11.34 -10.95
C SER A 116 -0.23 11.60 -10.14
N SER A 117 -1.14 12.42 -10.68
CA SER A 117 -2.50 12.55 -10.15
C SER A 117 -3.32 11.41 -10.72
N PRO A 118 -3.55 10.30 -10.00
CA PRO A 118 -4.58 9.35 -10.41
C PRO A 118 -5.90 10.11 -10.52
N ASN A 119 -6.60 9.91 -11.63
CA ASN A 119 -7.94 10.45 -11.78
C ASN A 119 -8.87 9.67 -10.86
N PHE A 120 -8.89 10.02 -9.58
CA PHE A 120 -9.70 9.35 -8.58
C PHE A 120 -11.15 9.60 -8.86
N LYS A 121 -11.80 8.57 -9.41
CA LYS A 121 -13.24 8.49 -9.41
C LYS A 121 -13.65 8.00 -8.04
N LEU A 122 -14.39 8.84 -7.31
CA LEU A 122 -15.05 8.41 -6.09
C LEU A 122 -15.92 7.20 -6.42
N ASN A 123 -15.82 6.16 -5.60
CA ASN A 123 -16.72 5.02 -5.72
C ASN A 123 -18.15 5.46 -5.37
N GLU A 124 -19.16 4.91 -6.04
CA GLU A 124 -20.57 5.23 -5.76
C GLU A 124 -20.99 4.92 -4.31
N ARG A 125 -20.24 4.04 -3.62
CA ARG A 125 -20.42 3.69 -2.21
C ARG A 125 -19.61 4.55 -1.24
N ALA A 126 -18.96 5.60 -1.73
CA ALA A 126 -18.24 6.54 -0.87
C ALA A 126 -19.22 7.29 0.04
N GLU A 127 -19.03 7.15 1.34
CA GLU A 127 -19.81 7.82 2.37
C GLU A 127 -18.99 8.93 3.03
N ASN A 128 -19.67 9.94 3.60
CA ASN A 128 -19.05 11.04 4.36
C ASN A 128 -17.94 11.74 3.56
N VAL A 129 -18.24 12.09 2.30
CA VAL A 129 -17.31 12.77 1.41
C VAL A 129 -17.17 14.22 1.86
N GLU A 130 -15.97 14.61 2.28
CA GLU A 130 -15.60 15.99 2.56
C GLU A 130 -14.52 16.42 1.56
N ILE A 131 -14.73 17.58 0.94
CA ILE A 131 -13.79 18.15 -0.02
C ILE A 131 -13.43 19.55 0.47
N ASN A 132 -12.15 19.77 0.76
CA ASN A 132 -11.61 21.08 1.11
C ASN A 132 -10.58 21.47 0.05
N GLN A 133 -10.76 22.63 -0.59
CA GLN A 133 -9.90 23.07 -1.67
C GLN A 133 -9.38 24.48 -1.40
N SER A 134 -8.07 24.65 -1.56
CA SER A 134 -7.40 25.95 -1.70
C SER A 134 -6.85 26.11 -3.11
N ASP A 135 -6.22 27.25 -3.40
CA ASP A 135 -5.66 27.56 -4.73
C ASP A 135 -4.64 26.52 -5.21
N TYR A 136 -3.97 25.82 -4.28
CA TYR A 136 -2.84 24.92 -4.59
C TYR A 136 -3.06 23.48 -4.15
N VAL A 137 -3.98 23.24 -3.21
CA VAL A 137 -4.16 21.93 -2.58
C VAL A 137 -5.63 21.57 -2.46
N LYS A 138 -5.96 20.35 -2.87
CA LYS A 138 -7.28 19.74 -2.68
C LYS A 138 -7.16 18.55 -1.73
N TYR A 139 -7.92 18.60 -0.65
CA TYR A 139 -8.10 17.52 0.30
C TYR A 139 -9.44 16.85 0.02
N THR A 140 -9.45 15.53 -0.10
CA THR A 140 -10.67 14.74 -0.19
C THR A 140 -10.61 13.64 0.85
N THR A 141 -11.62 13.58 1.72
CA THR A 141 -11.76 12.49 2.70
C THR A 141 -13.09 11.79 2.50
N PHE A 142 -13.09 10.46 2.58
CA PHE A 142 -14.31 9.67 2.47
C PHE A 142 -14.13 8.31 3.15
N GLN A 143 -15.22 7.56 3.28
CA GLN A 143 -15.20 6.21 3.82
C GLN A 143 -15.80 5.21 2.83
N LEU A 144 -15.26 3.99 2.85
CA LEU A 144 -15.85 2.84 2.16
C LEU A 144 -16.17 1.75 3.19
N ALA A 145 -17.39 1.22 3.11
CA ALA A 145 -17.81 0.04 3.86
C ALA A 145 -17.74 -1.20 2.96
N ASN A 146 -17.20 -2.29 3.51
CA ASN A 146 -17.17 -3.58 2.83
C ASN A 146 -18.61 -4.11 2.62
N ILE A 147 -18.89 -4.71 1.45
CA ILE A 147 -20.26 -5.12 1.12
C ILE A 147 -20.74 -6.33 1.92
N TYR A 148 -19.81 -7.20 2.32
CA TYR A 148 -20.09 -8.43 3.06
C TYR A 148 -19.99 -8.23 4.57
N ASN A 149 -19.27 -7.20 5.02
CA ASN A 149 -19.17 -6.84 6.43
C ASN A 149 -19.12 -5.30 6.62
N PRO A 150 -20.29 -4.63 6.70
CA PRO A 150 -20.36 -3.17 6.83
C PRO A 150 -19.72 -2.58 8.10
N THR A 151 -19.42 -3.43 9.10
CA THR A 151 -18.68 -3.02 10.32
C THR A 151 -17.20 -2.77 10.04
N VAL A 152 -16.66 -3.39 8.97
CA VAL A 152 -15.31 -3.12 8.49
C VAL A 152 -15.37 -1.93 7.54
N ARG A 153 -14.82 -0.81 8.00
CA ARG A 153 -14.80 0.45 7.25
C ARG A 153 -13.37 0.87 6.96
N PHE A 154 -13.17 1.56 5.85
CA PHE A 154 -11.90 2.10 5.44
C PHE A 154 -12.04 3.60 5.24
N ALA A 155 -11.21 4.38 5.93
CA ALA A 155 -11.15 5.82 5.73
C ALA A 155 -10.03 6.15 4.75
N PHE A 156 -10.37 6.96 3.76
CA PHE A 156 -9.47 7.45 2.72
C PHE A 156 -9.21 8.94 2.95
N PHE A 157 -7.95 9.31 2.87
CA PHE A 157 -7.50 10.71 2.93
C PHE A 157 -6.60 10.93 1.73
N ASN A 158 -7.08 11.70 0.77
CA ASN A 158 -6.37 12.05 -0.45
C ASN A 158 -5.97 13.53 -0.37
N VAL A 159 -4.69 13.80 -0.66
CA VAL A 159 -4.15 15.13 -0.82
C VAL A 159 -3.59 15.24 -2.23
N GLU A 160 -4.19 16.13 -3.03
CA GLU A 160 -3.73 16.52 -4.36
C GLU A 160 -3.11 17.91 -4.24
N SER A 161 -1.83 18.06 -4.55
CA SER A 161 -1.21 19.38 -4.67
C SER A 161 -0.77 19.64 -6.10
N ASN A 162 -1.13 20.80 -6.66
CA ASN A 162 -0.64 21.26 -7.94
C ASN A 162 0.37 22.38 -7.69
N ASN A 163 1.67 22.07 -7.82
CA ASN A 163 2.72 23.05 -7.59
C ASN A 163 3.45 23.33 -8.92
N GLU A 164 2.73 23.96 -9.86
CA GLU A 164 3.13 24.48 -11.20
C GLU A 164 3.95 23.56 -12.14
N SER A 165 4.43 22.42 -11.66
CA SER A 165 5.43 21.55 -12.30
C SER A 165 5.31 20.08 -11.88
N VAL A 166 4.78 19.80 -10.69
CA VAL A 166 4.65 18.42 -10.17
C VAL A 166 3.33 18.28 -9.41
N PHE A 167 2.58 17.22 -9.75
CA PHE A 167 1.44 16.78 -8.98
C PHE A 167 1.91 15.81 -7.89
N PHE A 168 1.57 16.06 -6.64
CA PHE A 168 1.78 15.07 -5.59
C PHE A 168 0.44 14.54 -5.14
N ASN A 169 0.36 13.21 -5.07
CA ASN A 169 -0.77 12.52 -4.52
C ASN A 169 -0.35 11.73 -3.27
N HIS A 170 -1.03 12.00 -2.15
CA HIS A 170 -0.86 11.28 -0.90
C HIS A 170 -2.19 10.65 -0.50
N ILE A 171 -2.26 9.32 -0.57
CA ILE A 171 -3.43 8.56 -0.12
C ILE A 171 -3.07 7.86 1.17
N LYS A 172 -3.86 8.10 2.22
CA LYS A 172 -3.84 7.29 3.43
C LYS A 172 -5.12 6.48 3.51
N ILE A 173 -4.98 5.17 3.60
CA ILE A 173 -6.09 4.22 3.79
C ILE A 173 -5.96 3.65 5.20
N MET A 174 -7.01 3.73 5.99
CA MET A 174 -7.04 3.22 7.36
C MET A 174 -8.23 2.29 7.58
N LYS A 175 -7.95 1.03 7.91
CA LYS A 175 -8.96 0.08 8.37
C LYS A 175 -9.43 0.47 9.77
N LYS A 176 -10.74 0.66 9.92
CA LYS A 176 -11.43 0.86 11.20
C LYS A 176 -12.06 -0.47 11.62
N SER A 177 -11.68 -0.96 12.79
CA SER A 177 -12.41 -2.04 13.45
C SER A 177 -13.68 -1.45 14.05
N GLY A 178 -14.83 -2.11 13.84
CA GLY A 178 -16.04 -1.80 14.60
C GLY A 178 -15.74 -1.95 16.09
N ILE A 179 -16.07 -0.92 16.87
CA ILE A 179 -16.04 -0.93 18.35
C ILE A 179 -17.16 -1.85 18.84
#